data_AF-A0A3N6D4R9-F1
#
_entry.id   AF-A0A3N6D4R9-F1
#
_cell.length_a   1.000
_cell.length_b   1.000
_cell.length_c   1.000
_cell.angle_alpha   90.00
_cell.angle_beta   90.00
_cell.angle_gamma   90.00
#
_symmetry.space_group_name_H-M   'P 1'
#
loop_
_entity.id
_entity.type
_entity.pdbx_description
1 polymer ?
#
loop_
_entity_poly.entity_id
_entity_poly.type
_entity_poly.pdbx_seq_one_letter_code
_entity_poly.pdbx_strand_id
1 'polypeptide(L)'
;MKSPIRLLRSLRTEAAVLGVALASCAALALTTPPAHADTQLCEQYGSTVIQDRYVVQNNRWGIAEEQCLGVTANGFDLTRADGSVPTNGAPKSYPSVFNGCHYTNCSPGTRLPAQLSSIHRAPSSISYRYVDNAVYDAAYDIWLDPTPRTDGVNSTEIMIWFNRVGPVQPIGSPTGHVTVGGRDWEVWTGNNGGNDVISFLAPSAIDSWSFDVMDFIDETVNRGMARPDWYLTSVQAGFEPWQGGAGLAVSSFSSSVETRSGAGGPA
;
A
#
# COMPACT_ATOMS: atom_id res chain seq x y z
N MET A 1 62.33 59.18 56.85
CA MET A 1 63.64 58.51 56.97
C MET A 1 63.58 57.21 56.16
N LYS A 2 64.44 57.07 55.14
CA LYS A 2 64.74 55.89 54.30
C LYS A 2 63.68 55.40 53.28
N SER A 3 63.97 55.66 52.00
CA SER A 3 63.71 54.79 50.83
C SER A 3 64.63 53.53 50.89
N PRO A 4 64.53 52.44 50.06
CA PRO A 4 64.14 52.44 48.64
C PRO A 4 63.38 51.21 48.04
N ILE A 5 62.72 51.47 46.91
CA ILE A 5 62.77 50.79 45.58
C ILE A 5 62.83 49.24 45.46
N ARG A 6 61.85 48.68 44.72
CA ARG A 6 61.90 47.74 43.56
C ARG A 6 60.64 46.83 43.63
N LEU A 7 59.90 46.51 42.57
CA LEU A 7 60.25 46.25 41.17
C LEU A 7 58.95 46.36 40.31
N LEU A 8 59.05 46.95 39.11
CA LEU A 8 57.97 46.95 38.11
C LEU A 8 57.78 45.56 37.49
N ARG A 9 56.53 45.16 37.24
CA ARG A 9 56.17 44.38 36.04
C ARG A 9 54.87 44.89 35.44
N SER A 10 55.01 45.37 34.21
CA SER A 10 54.01 45.82 33.26
C SER A 10 53.10 44.67 32.84
N LEU A 11 51.79 44.93 32.74
CA LEU A 11 50.87 44.21 31.88
C LEU A 11 49.87 45.19 31.26
N ARG A 12 50.28 45.64 30.06
CA ARG A 12 49.51 45.97 28.85
C ARG A 12 48.04 46.39 29.03
N THR A 13 47.83 47.68 28.75
CA THR A 13 46.60 48.36 28.35
C THR A 13 45.93 47.70 27.14
N GLU A 14 44.60 47.68 27.11
CA GLU A 14 43.72 48.11 26.01
C GLU A 14 42.25 47.82 26.41
N ALA A 15 41.48 48.83 26.78
CA ALA A 15 40.66 49.69 25.91
C ALA A 15 39.30 49.05 25.60
N ALA A 16 38.32 49.37 26.44
CA ALA A 16 36.91 49.09 26.21
C ALA A 16 36.38 50.02 25.11
N VAL A 17 35.89 49.44 24.01
CA VAL A 17 35.09 50.16 23.02
C VAL A 17 33.68 49.61 23.07
N LEU A 18 32.76 50.48 23.51
CA LEU A 18 31.33 50.27 23.57
C LEU A 18 30.77 50.40 22.14
N GLY A 19 30.44 49.28 21.49
CA GLY A 19 29.77 49.25 20.20
C GLY A 19 28.36 48.69 20.34
N VAL A 20 27.34 49.56 20.32
CA VAL A 20 25.94 49.14 20.22
C VAL A 20 25.69 48.74 18.76
N ALA A 21 25.72 47.43 18.49
CA ALA A 21 25.22 46.87 17.24
C ALA A 21 23.74 46.51 17.44
N LEU A 22 22.83 47.33 16.90
CA LEU A 22 21.44 46.91 16.67
C LEU A 22 21.45 45.88 15.53
N ALA A 23 21.52 44.59 15.88
CA ALA A 23 21.23 43.51 14.96
C ALA A 23 19.70 43.39 14.86
N SER A 24 19.13 43.86 13.76
CA SER A 24 17.73 43.60 13.40
C SER A 24 17.57 42.12 13.09
N CYS A 25 17.13 41.32 14.06
CA CYS A 25 16.70 39.94 13.83
C CYS A 25 15.38 39.95 13.05
N ALA A 26 15.47 39.87 11.73
CA ALA A 26 14.33 39.45 10.92
C ALA A 26 14.05 37.98 11.26
N ALA A 27 13.02 37.74 12.08
CA ALA A 27 12.55 36.39 12.37
C ALA A 27 11.92 35.81 11.09
N LEU A 28 12.71 35.01 10.37
CA LEU A 28 12.16 34.07 9.38
C LEU A 28 11.32 33.06 10.15
N ALA A 29 10.00 33.25 10.14
CA ALA A 29 9.06 32.23 10.59
C ALA A 29 9.15 31.06 9.59
N LEU A 30 10.00 30.08 9.93
CA LEU A 30 9.95 28.77 9.30
C LEU A 30 8.60 28.16 9.69
N THR A 31 7.64 28.18 8.76
CA THR A 31 6.43 27.37 8.90
C THR A 31 6.86 25.92 8.74
N THR A 32 7.15 25.25 9.86
CA THR A 32 7.25 23.79 9.87
C THR A 32 5.89 23.25 9.43
N PRO A 33 5.81 22.42 8.37
CA PRO A 33 4.54 21.78 8.02
C PRO A 33 4.04 21.01 9.25
N PRO A 34 2.72 20.93 9.46
CA PRO A 34 2.16 20.18 10.57
C PRO A 34 2.71 18.75 10.53
N ALA A 35 3.24 18.29 11.66
CA ALA A 35 3.56 16.89 11.84
C ALA A 35 2.23 16.11 11.78
N HIS A 36 1.98 15.41 10.69
CA HIS A 36 0.91 14.43 10.64
C HIS A 36 1.33 13.28 11.55
N ALA A 37 0.61 13.09 12.66
CA ALA A 37 0.73 11.87 13.42
C ALA A 37 0.18 10.73 12.55
N ASP A 38 1.00 9.74 12.24
CA ASP A 38 0.55 8.53 11.54
C ASP A 38 -0.62 7.91 12.32
N THR A 39 -1.72 7.63 11.63
CA THR A 39 -2.90 7.05 12.27
C THR A 39 -2.60 5.58 12.54
N GLN A 40 -2.63 5.17 13.81
CA GLN A 40 -2.45 3.77 14.17
C GLN A 40 -3.78 3.01 14.06
N LEU A 41 -3.82 1.95 13.26
CA LEU A 41 -4.99 1.07 13.10
C LEU A 41 -4.69 -0.33 13.62
N CYS A 42 -5.20 -0.68 14.80
CA CYS A 42 -5.02 -2.02 15.39
C CYS A 42 -6.32 -2.86 15.43
N GLU A 43 -7.48 -2.23 15.25
CA GLU A 43 -8.76 -2.93 15.22
C GLU A 43 -8.77 -3.95 14.09
N GLN A 44 -9.35 -5.13 14.32
CA GLN A 44 -9.29 -6.28 13.40
C GLN A 44 -9.72 -5.90 11.97
N TYR A 45 -10.82 -5.15 11.86
CA TYR A 45 -11.34 -4.61 10.59
C TYR A 45 -11.30 -3.07 10.55
N GLY A 46 -10.39 -2.47 11.32
CA GLY A 46 -10.18 -1.02 11.29
C GLY A 46 -9.74 -0.55 9.91
N SER A 47 -10.26 0.59 9.49
CA SER A 47 -9.88 1.23 8.23
C SER A 47 -9.88 2.76 8.36
N THR A 48 -9.17 3.43 7.46
CA THR A 48 -9.17 4.89 7.32
C THR A 48 -8.96 5.28 5.86
N VAL A 49 -9.15 6.55 5.54
CA VAL A 49 -8.94 7.09 4.19
C VAL A 49 -7.62 7.85 4.11
N ILE A 50 -6.90 7.66 3.01
CA ILE A 50 -5.75 8.49 2.62
C ILE A 50 -6.06 9.24 1.32
N GLN A 51 -5.50 10.44 1.18
CA GLN A 51 -5.63 11.30 -0.01
C GLN A 51 -7.07 11.59 -0.44
N ASP A 52 -8.03 11.49 0.49
CA ASP A 52 -9.48 11.59 0.22
C ASP A 52 -9.94 10.69 -0.95
N ARG A 53 -9.29 9.53 -1.12
CA ARG A 53 -9.46 8.71 -2.34
C ARG A 53 -9.32 7.21 -2.14
N TYR A 54 -8.39 6.78 -1.29
CA TYR A 54 -8.09 5.36 -1.08
C TYR A 54 -8.38 4.97 0.35
N VAL A 55 -8.84 3.74 0.56
CA VAL A 55 -9.05 3.18 1.90
C VAL A 55 -7.84 2.32 2.25
N VAL A 56 -7.28 2.52 3.44
CA VAL A 56 -6.33 1.61 4.06
C VAL A 56 -7.08 0.78 5.08
N GLN A 57 -6.88 -0.54 5.07
CA GLN A 57 -7.56 -1.49 5.97
C GLN A 57 -6.57 -2.41 6.66
N ASN A 58 -6.78 -2.66 7.96
CA ASN A 58 -5.99 -3.63 8.73
C ASN A 58 -6.31 -5.07 8.31
N ASN A 59 -7.60 -5.35 8.06
CA ASN A 59 -8.11 -6.59 7.50
C ASN A 59 -7.44 -7.86 8.06
N ARG A 60 -7.47 -7.98 9.39
CA ARG A 60 -6.88 -9.11 10.13
C ARG A 60 -7.89 -10.25 10.26
N TRP A 61 -8.29 -10.81 9.13
CA TRP A 61 -9.41 -11.75 9.04
C TRP A 61 -9.08 -13.16 9.53
N GLY A 62 -7.82 -13.60 9.46
CA GLY A 62 -7.41 -14.99 9.67
C GLY A 62 -6.81 -15.31 11.04
N ILE A 63 -6.65 -14.32 11.93
CA ILE A 63 -5.99 -14.52 13.23
C ILE A 63 -6.49 -13.58 14.33
N ALA A 64 -6.40 -14.02 15.59
CA ALA A 64 -6.78 -13.25 16.78
C ALA A 64 -5.64 -12.39 17.33
N GLU A 65 -4.39 -12.84 17.16
CA GLU A 65 -3.17 -12.15 17.56
C GLU A 65 -3.07 -10.75 16.96
N GLU A 66 -2.40 -9.85 17.66
CA GLU A 66 -2.47 -8.42 17.34
C GLU A 66 -1.71 -8.05 16.05
N GLN A 67 -2.32 -7.17 15.25
CA GLN A 67 -1.72 -6.56 14.07
C GLN A 67 -2.10 -5.09 14.05
N CYS A 68 -1.12 -4.23 13.80
CA CYS A 68 -1.32 -2.79 13.73
C CYS A 68 -0.67 -2.22 12.47
N LEU A 69 -1.34 -1.24 11.87
CA LEU A 69 -0.79 -0.43 10.79
C LEU A 69 -0.43 0.96 11.30
N GLY A 70 0.71 1.49 10.86
CA GLY A 70 1.00 2.92 10.84
C GLY A 70 0.55 3.48 9.50
N VAL A 71 -0.56 4.23 9.47
CA VAL A 71 -1.07 4.80 8.23
C VAL A 71 -0.43 6.16 7.99
N THR A 72 0.20 6.29 6.83
CA THR A 72 0.85 7.52 6.35
C THR A 72 -0.06 8.25 5.37
N ALA A 73 0.36 9.43 4.89
CA ALA A 73 -0.38 10.15 3.84
C ALA A 73 -0.50 9.37 2.51
N ASN A 74 0.42 8.45 2.22
CA ASN A 74 0.54 7.81 0.90
C ASN A 74 0.34 6.29 0.89
N GLY A 75 0.24 5.68 2.07
CA GLY A 75 0.12 4.22 2.23
C GLY A 75 0.21 3.85 3.71
N PHE A 76 0.88 2.76 4.03
CA PHE A 76 0.99 2.27 5.41
C PHE A 76 2.21 1.38 5.62
N ASP A 77 2.62 1.21 6.87
CA ASP A 77 3.51 0.15 7.32
C ASP A 77 2.85 -0.77 8.36
N LEU A 78 3.21 -2.06 8.35
CA LEU A 78 2.87 -2.98 9.44
C LEU A 78 3.78 -2.66 10.62
N THR A 79 3.26 -1.94 11.61
CA THR A 79 4.00 -1.64 12.85
C THR A 79 4.04 -2.84 13.79
N ARG A 80 3.05 -3.74 13.67
CA ARG A 80 2.96 -4.99 14.43
C ARG A 80 2.25 -6.06 13.62
N ALA A 81 2.70 -7.31 13.73
CA ALA A 81 2.13 -8.45 13.02
C ALA A 81 2.41 -9.75 13.80
N ASP A 82 1.80 -9.88 14.97
CA ASP A 82 2.02 -11.01 15.87
C ASP A 82 1.42 -12.31 15.30
N GLY A 83 1.76 -13.43 15.95
CA GLY A 83 1.27 -14.75 15.60
C GLY A 83 1.82 -15.32 14.28
N SER A 84 1.48 -16.58 14.04
CA SER A 84 1.86 -17.33 12.85
C SER A 84 0.81 -18.38 12.51
N VAL A 85 0.57 -18.60 11.23
CA VAL A 85 -0.33 -19.67 10.72
C VAL A 85 0.43 -20.62 9.79
N PRO A 86 -0.03 -21.87 9.62
CA PRO A 86 0.59 -22.83 8.69
C PRO A 86 0.64 -22.31 7.24
N THR A 87 1.77 -22.48 6.55
CA THR A 87 1.97 -21.96 5.19
C THR A 87 1.24 -22.75 4.09
N ASN A 88 0.60 -23.86 4.44
CA ASN A 88 -0.25 -24.64 3.56
C ASN A 88 -1.75 -24.30 3.70
N GLY A 89 -2.07 -23.22 4.42
CA GLY A 89 -3.42 -22.68 4.57
C GLY A 89 -3.47 -21.18 4.31
N ALA A 90 -4.58 -20.57 4.69
CA ALA A 90 -4.80 -19.12 4.61
C ALA A 90 -3.73 -18.31 5.36
N PRO A 91 -3.40 -17.08 4.90
CA PRO A 91 -2.57 -16.15 5.66
C PRO A 91 -3.29 -15.62 6.91
N LYS A 92 -2.57 -14.86 7.73
CA LYS A 92 -3.13 -14.21 8.92
C LYS A 92 -4.14 -13.12 8.58
N SER A 93 -3.92 -12.43 7.47
CA SER A 93 -4.53 -11.14 7.17
C SER A 93 -4.23 -10.72 5.74
N TYR A 94 -4.90 -9.67 5.28
CA TYR A 94 -4.51 -8.94 4.07
C TYR A 94 -4.57 -7.42 4.31
N PRO A 95 -3.66 -6.86 5.12
CA PRO A 95 -3.54 -5.41 5.27
C PRO A 95 -3.18 -4.77 3.94
N SER A 96 -4.02 -3.84 3.50
CA SER A 96 -3.97 -3.33 2.13
C SER A 96 -4.51 -1.91 2.01
N VAL A 97 -4.22 -1.29 0.87
CA VAL A 97 -4.81 -0.05 0.40
C VAL A 97 -5.60 -0.33 -0.87
N PHE A 98 -6.77 0.29 -1.03
CA PHE A 98 -7.63 0.03 -2.18
C PHE A 98 -8.37 1.24 -2.75
N ASN A 99 -8.75 1.09 -4.02
CA ASN A 99 -9.74 1.89 -4.74
C ASN A 99 -10.93 0.97 -5.10
N GLY A 100 -12.16 1.41 -4.81
CA GLY A 100 -13.39 0.65 -5.11
C GLY A 100 -14.17 0.29 -3.85
N CYS A 101 -14.94 -0.79 -3.89
CA CYS A 101 -15.78 -1.24 -2.79
C CYS A 101 -15.41 -2.63 -2.29
N HIS A 102 -15.29 -2.78 -0.97
CA HIS A 102 -15.00 -4.05 -0.31
C HIS A 102 -15.85 -4.17 0.96
N TYR A 103 -16.74 -5.17 1.03
CA TYR A 103 -17.69 -5.39 2.13
C TYR A 103 -18.39 -4.10 2.63
N THR A 104 -19.12 -3.41 1.74
CA THR A 104 -19.79 -2.11 1.94
C THR A 104 -18.87 -0.89 2.07
N ASN A 105 -17.58 -1.07 2.34
CA ASN A 105 -16.64 0.04 2.47
C ASN A 105 -16.13 0.47 1.09
N CYS A 106 -16.61 1.63 0.62
CA CYS A 106 -16.25 2.18 -0.68
C CYS A 106 -15.31 3.38 -0.54
N SER A 107 -14.25 3.41 -1.33
CA SER A 107 -13.28 4.49 -1.30
C SER A 107 -13.90 5.80 -1.86
N PRO A 108 -13.57 6.98 -1.28
CA PRO A 108 -14.25 8.22 -1.67
C PRO A 108 -14.08 8.54 -3.15
N GLY A 109 -15.19 8.89 -3.80
CA GLY A 109 -15.20 9.27 -5.22
C GLY A 109 -14.80 8.16 -6.19
N THR A 110 -14.79 6.89 -5.77
CA THR A 110 -14.48 5.78 -6.67
C THR A 110 -15.48 5.69 -7.83
N ARG A 111 -14.98 5.25 -8.99
CA ARG A 111 -15.79 4.94 -10.18
C ARG A 111 -16.18 3.46 -10.25
N LEU A 112 -15.83 2.69 -9.23
CA LEU A 112 -16.15 1.26 -9.13
C LEU A 112 -17.39 1.03 -8.26
N PRO A 113 -18.24 0.04 -8.57
CA PRO A 113 -18.08 -0.94 -9.64
C PRO A 113 -18.26 -0.37 -11.05
N ALA A 114 -17.42 -0.80 -11.99
CA ALA A 114 -17.51 -0.40 -13.41
C ALA A 114 -17.51 -1.64 -14.30
N GLN A 115 -18.40 -1.66 -15.30
CA GLN A 115 -18.50 -2.77 -16.23
C GLN A 115 -17.23 -2.86 -17.08
N LEU A 116 -16.63 -4.05 -17.20
CA LEU A 116 -15.32 -4.25 -17.83
C LEU A 116 -15.28 -3.72 -19.27
N SER A 117 -16.32 -3.99 -20.06
CA SER A 117 -16.44 -3.50 -21.44
C SER A 117 -16.44 -1.97 -21.58
N SER A 118 -16.80 -1.24 -20.52
CA SER A 118 -16.79 0.23 -20.50
C SER A 118 -15.42 0.84 -20.13
N ILE A 119 -14.54 0.06 -19.52
CA ILE A 119 -13.22 0.52 -19.06
C ILE A 119 -12.27 0.54 -20.26
N HIS A 120 -11.63 1.69 -20.47
CA HIS A 120 -10.58 1.85 -21.48
C HIS A 120 -9.20 1.57 -20.90
N ARG A 121 -8.93 2.09 -19.71
CA ARG A 121 -7.67 1.95 -18.98
C ARG A 121 -7.94 1.91 -17.49
N ALA A 122 -7.18 1.13 -16.74
CA ALA A 122 -7.23 1.10 -15.28
C ALA A 122 -5.81 1.19 -14.70
N PRO A 123 -5.10 2.33 -14.87
CA PRO A 123 -3.72 2.43 -14.45
C PRO A 123 -3.62 2.37 -12.92
N SER A 124 -2.65 1.59 -12.44
CA SER A 124 -2.27 1.51 -11.05
C SER A 124 -0.75 1.58 -10.90
N SER A 125 -0.29 2.12 -9.76
CA SER A 125 1.11 2.13 -9.38
C SER A 125 1.28 1.79 -7.91
N ILE A 126 2.37 1.10 -7.58
CA ILE A 126 2.74 0.83 -6.19
C ILE A 126 4.24 0.93 -5.97
N SER A 127 4.62 1.24 -4.73
CA SER A 127 5.96 1.03 -4.21
C SER A 127 5.86 0.32 -2.86
N TYR A 128 6.55 -0.81 -2.76
CA TYR A 128 6.64 -1.63 -1.56
C TYR A 128 7.97 -1.42 -0.84
N ARG A 129 7.96 -1.71 0.46
CA ARG A 129 9.15 -2.01 1.25
C ARG A 129 9.00 -3.41 1.83
N TYR A 130 10.00 -4.23 1.58
CA TYR A 130 10.07 -5.62 2.01
C TYR A 130 10.90 -5.82 3.27
N VAL A 131 10.79 -7.01 3.87
CA VAL A 131 11.62 -7.47 4.99
C VAL A 131 12.08 -8.91 4.73
N ASP A 132 13.23 -9.29 5.27
CA ASP A 132 13.84 -10.61 5.04
C ASP A 132 13.42 -11.68 6.07
N ASN A 133 13.01 -11.27 7.27
CA ASN A 133 12.75 -12.17 8.42
C ASN A 133 11.25 -12.42 8.65
N ALA A 134 10.52 -12.74 7.58
CA ALA A 134 9.09 -13.02 7.63
C ALA A 134 8.71 -14.06 6.56
N VAL A 135 7.48 -14.56 6.63
CA VAL A 135 6.88 -15.41 5.60
C VAL A 135 5.61 -14.72 5.10
N TYR A 136 5.63 -14.28 3.85
CA TYR A 136 4.57 -13.44 3.27
C TYR A 136 4.64 -13.41 1.74
N ASP A 137 3.57 -12.95 1.12
CA ASP A 137 3.64 -12.32 -0.21
C ASP A 137 3.37 -10.82 -0.13
N ALA A 138 3.73 -10.13 -1.22
CA ALA A 138 3.25 -8.80 -1.52
C ALA A 138 2.41 -8.89 -2.80
N ALA A 139 1.12 -8.62 -2.71
CA ALA A 139 0.18 -8.89 -3.79
C ALA A 139 -0.85 -7.77 -3.98
N TYR A 140 -1.25 -7.61 -5.24
CA TYR A 140 -2.53 -7.01 -5.58
C TYR A 140 -3.65 -8.05 -5.46
N ASP A 141 -4.81 -7.63 -4.96
CA ASP A 141 -6.09 -8.34 -5.09
C ASP A 141 -7.05 -7.48 -5.90
N ILE A 142 -7.50 -8.00 -7.03
CA ILE A 142 -8.41 -7.32 -7.95
C ILE A 142 -9.67 -8.16 -8.08
N TRP A 143 -10.82 -7.57 -7.75
CA TRP A 143 -12.07 -8.31 -7.60
C TRP A 143 -13.03 -8.05 -8.75
N LEU A 144 -13.56 -9.15 -9.30
CA LEU A 144 -14.51 -9.14 -10.41
C LEU A 144 -15.81 -9.86 -10.04
N ASP A 145 -16.94 -9.37 -10.55
CA ASP A 145 -18.25 -10.00 -10.31
C ASP A 145 -19.21 -9.79 -11.49
N PRO A 146 -20.13 -10.74 -11.77
CA PRO A 146 -21.18 -10.55 -12.77
C PRO A 146 -22.18 -9.43 -12.44
N THR A 147 -22.23 -8.97 -11.20
CA THR A 147 -23.06 -7.85 -10.75
C THR A 147 -22.19 -6.66 -10.33
N PRO A 148 -22.71 -5.41 -10.30
CA PRO A 148 -22.00 -4.26 -9.75
C PRO A 148 -21.93 -4.36 -8.22
N ARG A 149 -21.21 -5.36 -7.72
CA ARG A 149 -21.18 -5.75 -6.31
C ARG A 149 -20.39 -4.74 -5.48
N THR A 150 -20.97 -4.32 -4.36
CA THR A 150 -20.31 -3.48 -3.35
C THR A 150 -20.19 -4.17 -1.99
N ASP A 151 -20.78 -5.36 -1.83
CA ASP A 151 -20.79 -6.13 -0.58
C ASP A 151 -20.75 -7.64 -0.84
N GLY A 152 -20.23 -8.38 0.15
CA GLY A 152 -20.03 -9.83 0.10
C GLY A 152 -18.86 -10.26 -0.78
N VAL A 153 -18.76 -11.58 -0.96
CA VAL A 153 -17.71 -12.22 -1.75
C VAL A 153 -17.99 -12.00 -3.24
N ASN A 154 -16.98 -11.52 -3.96
CA ASN A 154 -17.00 -11.38 -5.43
C ASN A 154 -16.71 -12.75 -6.08
N SER A 155 -17.14 -12.93 -7.33
CA SER A 155 -17.05 -14.24 -7.99
C SER A 155 -15.64 -14.65 -8.40
N THR A 156 -14.79 -13.69 -8.77
CA THR A 156 -13.41 -13.96 -9.19
C THR A 156 -12.43 -12.98 -8.58
N GLU A 157 -11.32 -13.53 -8.10
CA GLU A 157 -10.19 -12.84 -7.53
C GLU A 157 -9.00 -12.99 -8.46
N ILE A 158 -8.42 -11.86 -8.85
CA ILE A 158 -7.14 -11.81 -9.56
C ILE A 158 -6.09 -11.38 -8.55
N MET A 159 -5.11 -12.24 -8.31
CA MET A 159 -3.95 -11.88 -7.50
C MET A 159 -2.73 -11.62 -8.38
N ILE A 160 -1.96 -10.57 -8.10
CA ILE A 160 -0.68 -10.32 -8.78
C ILE A 160 0.41 -10.27 -7.71
N TRP A 161 1.19 -11.35 -7.60
CA TRP A 161 2.22 -11.51 -6.57
C TRP A 161 3.52 -10.86 -7.04
N PHE A 162 3.84 -9.71 -6.45
CA PHE A 162 5.05 -8.93 -6.73
C PHE A 162 6.28 -9.50 -6.03
N ASN A 163 6.09 -10.13 -4.87
CA ASN A 163 7.15 -10.79 -4.13
C ASN A 163 6.58 -11.95 -3.32
N ARG A 164 7.44 -12.93 -3.01
CA ARG A 164 7.17 -13.99 -2.04
C ARG A 164 8.42 -14.25 -1.21
N VAL A 165 8.25 -14.39 0.10
CA VAL A 165 9.32 -14.76 1.03
C VAL A 165 8.86 -15.94 1.87
N GLY A 166 9.68 -16.98 1.94
CA GLY A 166 9.35 -18.24 2.61
C GLY A 166 8.53 -19.21 1.74
N PRO A 167 8.15 -20.37 2.30
CA PRO A 167 7.52 -21.46 1.56
C PRO A 167 6.00 -21.27 1.44
N VAL A 168 5.60 -20.18 0.78
CA VAL A 168 4.20 -19.86 0.46
C VAL A 168 3.92 -20.08 -1.02
N GLN A 169 2.68 -20.43 -1.33
CA GLN A 169 2.21 -20.64 -2.69
C GLN A 169 0.78 -20.15 -2.85
N PRO A 170 0.33 -19.85 -4.08
CA PRO A 170 -1.02 -19.42 -4.34
C PRO A 170 -2.04 -20.53 -4.17
N ILE A 171 -3.30 -20.14 -4.18
CA ILE A 171 -4.44 -21.04 -4.25
C ILE A 171 -4.41 -21.82 -5.57
N GLY A 172 -4.71 -23.12 -5.48
CA GLY A 172 -4.85 -23.99 -6.65
C GLY A 172 -3.53 -24.63 -7.10
N SER A 173 -3.30 -24.62 -8.41
CA SER A 173 -2.12 -25.24 -9.03
C SER A 173 -1.64 -24.45 -10.25
N PRO A 174 -0.37 -24.59 -10.66
CA PRO A 174 0.16 -23.91 -11.84
C PRO A 174 -0.56 -24.36 -13.11
N THR A 175 -0.91 -23.42 -13.98
CA THR A 175 -1.59 -23.67 -15.26
C THR A 175 -0.86 -23.08 -16.47
N GLY A 176 0.31 -22.47 -16.27
CA GLY A 176 1.20 -22.09 -17.36
C GLY A 176 1.99 -20.82 -17.06
N HIS A 177 2.48 -20.18 -18.13
CA HIS A 177 3.16 -18.89 -18.07
C HIS A 177 2.52 -17.93 -19.07
N VAL A 178 2.60 -16.64 -18.79
CA VAL A 178 2.11 -15.58 -19.70
C VAL A 178 2.94 -14.31 -19.54
N THR A 179 3.03 -13.53 -20.61
CA THR A 179 3.61 -12.18 -20.55
C THR A 179 2.49 -11.15 -20.51
N VAL A 180 2.37 -10.39 -19.41
CA VAL A 180 1.35 -9.35 -19.19
C VAL A 180 2.05 -8.07 -18.71
N GLY A 181 1.71 -6.92 -19.28
CA GLY A 181 2.36 -5.65 -18.96
C GLY A 181 3.88 -5.63 -19.23
N GLY A 182 4.36 -6.46 -20.15
CA GLY A 182 5.79 -6.61 -20.48
C GLY A 182 6.62 -7.38 -19.44
N ARG A 183 5.97 -8.14 -18.55
CA ARG A 183 6.61 -9.02 -17.56
C ARG A 183 6.10 -10.44 -17.69
N ASP A 184 6.96 -11.41 -17.41
CA ASP A 184 6.59 -12.83 -17.38
C ASP A 184 6.02 -13.21 -16.01
N TRP A 185 4.97 -14.03 -16.04
CA TRP A 185 4.26 -14.49 -14.85
C TRP A 185 4.05 -16.00 -14.93
N GLU A 186 4.32 -16.70 -13.83
CA GLU A 186 3.75 -18.04 -13.62
C GLU A 186 2.29 -17.89 -13.22
N VAL A 187 1.38 -18.60 -13.91
CA VAL A 187 -0.06 -18.50 -13.67
C VAL A 187 -0.52 -19.68 -12.84
N TRP A 188 -1.27 -19.39 -11.78
CA TRP A 188 -1.96 -20.35 -10.94
C TRP A 188 -3.46 -20.12 -11.02
N THR A 189 -4.23 -21.20 -10.99
CA THR A 189 -5.70 -21.09 -10.92
C THR A 189 -6.25 -22.09 -9.92
N GLY A 190 -7.27 -21.68 -9.19
CA GLY A 190 -7.97 -22.54 -8.24
C GLY A 190 -9.26 -21.90 -7.73
N ASN A 191 -9.75 -22.44 -6.63
CA ASN A 191 -10.93 -21.95 -5.93
C ASN A 191 -10.69 -22.13 -4.43
N ASN A 192 -11.00 -21.11 -3.62
CA ASN A 192 -10.76 -21.11 -2.17
C ASN A 192 -11.95 -21.67 -1.36
N GLY A 193 -12.97 -22.22 -2.03
CA GLY A 193 -14.25 -22.64 -1.46
C GLY A 193 -15.35 -21.59 -1.52
N GLY A 194 -15.01 -20.33 -1.80
CA GLY A 194 -15.93 -19.20 -1.94
C GLY A 194 -15.94 -18.57 -3.33
N ASN A 195 -14.75 -18.33 -3.91
CA ASN A 195 -14.57 -17.69 -5.21
C ASN A 195 -13.45 -18.37 -6.02
N ASP A 196 -13.48 -18.13 -7.34
CA ASP A 196 -12.39 -18.51 -8.22
C ASP A 196 -11.21 -17.57 -8.02
N VAL A 197 -9.99 -18.11 -8.10
CA VAL A 197 -8.74 -17.35 -7.92
C VAL A 197 -7.82 -17.63 -9.10
N ILE A 198 -7.31 -16.56 -9.70
CA ILE A 198 -6.22 -16.59 -10.66
C ILE A 198 -5.07 -15.73 -10.15
N SER A 199 -3.90 -16.34 -10.00
CA SER A 199 -2.71 -15.66 -9.47
C SER A 199 -1.62 -15.58 -10.53
N PHE A 200 -1.00 -14.41 -10.65
CA PHE A 200 0.12 -14.12 -11.54
C PHE A 200 1.38 -13.89 -10.70
N LEU A 201 2.35 -14.81 -10.78
CA LEU A 201 3.50 -14.84 -9.89
C LEU A 201 4.74 -14.32 -10.61
N ALA A 202 5.32 -13.25 -10.05
CA ALA A 202 6.57 -12.72 -10.54
C ALA A 202 7.72 -13.73 -10.27
N PRO A 203 8.68 -13.87 -11.21
CA PRO A 203 9.82 -14.76 -11.03
C PRO A 203 10.81 -14.26 -9.97
N SER A 204 10.77 -12.96 -9.65
CA SER A 204 11.59 -12.29 -8.63
C SER A 204 10.85 -11.07 -8.08
N ALA A 205 11.29 -10.57 -6.92
CA ALA A 205 10.71 -9.40 -6.26
C ALA A 205 10.61 -8.17 -7.19
N ILE A 206 9.48 -7.46 -7.10
CA ILE A 206 9.20 -6.21 -7.81
C ILE A 206 8.93 -5.11 -6.78
N ASP A 207 9.93 -4.30 -6.43
CA ASP A 207 9.78 -3.28 -5.38
C ASP A 207 8.78 -2.17 -5.76
N SER A 208 8.69 -1.84 -7.05
CA SER A 208 7.74 -0.86 -7.55
C SER A 208 7.40 -1.10 -9.02
N TRP A 209 6.18 -0.78 -9.39
CA TRP A 209 5.72 -0.87 -10.78
C TRP A 209 4.51 0.02 -11.03
N SER A 210 4.36 0.45 -12.28
CA SER A 210 3.16 1.10 -12.80
C SER A 210 2.70 0.31 -14.02
N PHE A 211 1.42 -0.04 -14.04
CA PHE A 211 0.85 -0.95 -15.03
C PHE A 211 -0.64 -0.64 -15.24
N ASP A 212 -1.24 -1.27 -16.25
CA ASP A 212 -2.68 -1.23 -16.46
C ASP A 212 -3.32 -2.51 -15.90
N VAL A 213 -4.25 -2.36 -14.96
CA VAL A 213 -5.00 -3.49 -14.39
C VAL A 213 -5.83 -4.21 -15.45
N MET A 214 -6.25 -3.51 -16.51
CA MET A 214 -6.99 -4.13 -17.61
C MET A 214 -6.20 -5.22 -18.32
N ASP A 215 -4.87 -5.14 -18.39
CA ASP A 215 -4.05 -6.17 -19.04
C ASP A 215 -4.21 -7.54 -18.35
N PHE A 216 -4.36 -7.55 -17.02
CA PHE A 216 -4.58 -8.77 -16.25
C PHE A 216 -6.04 -9.22 -16.31
N ILE A 217 -6.99 -8.28 -16.29
CA ILE A 217 -8.42 -8.59 -16.44
C ILE A 217 -8.69 -9.23 -17.80
N ASP A 218 -8.09 -8.72 -18.87
CA ASP A 218 -8.26 -9.26 -20.22
C ASP A 218 -7.71 -10.69 -20.30
N GLU A 219 -6.57 -10.97 -19.64
CA GLU A 219 -6.03 -12.33 -19.53
C GLU A 219 -6.96 -13.27 -18.72
N THR A 220 -7.56 -12.77 -17.64
CA THR A 220 -8.58 -13.51 -16.86
C THR A 220 -9.83 -13.82 -17.70
N VAL A 221 -10.28 -12.87 -18.52
CA VAL A 221 -11.40 -13.07 -19.46
C VAL A 221 -11.02 -14.09 -20.55
N ASN A 222 -9.81 -14.00 -21.12
CA ASN A 222 -9.32 -14.94 -22.14
C ASN A 222 -9.26 -16.38 -21.61
N ARG A 223 -9.02 -16.55 -20.31
CA ARG A 223 -9.03 -17.85 -19.61
C ARG A 223 -10.43 -18.32 -19.22
N GLY A 224 -11.47 -17.53 -19.52
CA GLY A 224 -12.86 -17.87 -19.22
C GLY A 224 -13.24 -17.75 -17.75
N MET A 225 -12.41 -17.08 -16.93
CA MET A 225 -12.63 -16.87 -15.50
C MET A 225 -13.36 -15.55 -15.20
N ALA A 226 -13.67 -14.76 -16.22
CA ALA A 226 -14.57 -13.61 -16.16
C ALA A 226 -15.20 -13.41 -17.54
N ARG A 227 -16.12 -12.44 -17.67
CA ARG A 227 -16.71 -12.04 -18.96
C ARG A 227 -16.66 -10.53 -19.16
N PRO A 228 -16.62 -10.02 -20.40
CA PRO A 228 -16.58 -8.57 -20.65
C PRO A 228 -17.75 -7.77 -20.08
N ASP A 229 -18.90 -8.41 -19.80
CA ASP A 229 -20.08 -7.80 -19.21
C ASP A 229 -20.09 -7.84 -17.67
N TRP A 230 -19.06 -8.42 -17.03
CA TRP A 230 -18.84 -8.36 -15.59
C TRP A 230 -18.34 -6.97 -15.16
N TYR A 231 -18.14 -6.80 -13.86
CA TYR A 231 -17.73 -5.56 -13.23
C TYR A 231 -16.41 -5.75 -12.50
N LEU A 232 -15.52 -4.76 -12.64
CA LEU A 232 -14.43 -4.54 -11.70
C LEU A 232 -15.03 -3.87 -10.46
N THR A 233 -14.79 -4.40 -9.26
CA THR A 233 -15.39 -3.90 -8.01
C THR A 233 -14.38 -3.24 -7.09
N SER A 234 -13.14 -3.76 -7.02
CA SER A 234 -12.03 -3.12 -6.32
C SER A 234 -10.67 -3.49 -6.89
N VAL A 235 -9.71 -2.58 -6.72
CA VAL A 235 -8.27 -2.78 -6.96
C VAL A 235 -7.58 -2.53 -5.64
N GLN A 236 -7.02 -3.58 -5.04
CA GLN A 236 -6.37 -3.58 -3.74
C GLN A 236 -4.91 -3.96 -3.89
N ALA A 237 -4.07 -3.47 -2.99
CA ALA A 237 -2.68 -3.89 -2.92
C ALA A 237 -2.16 -3.87 -1.48
N GLY A 238 -1.47 -4.93 -1.10
CA GLY A 238 -1.05 -5.15 0.28
C GLY A 238 -0.11 -6.33 0.42
N PHE A 239 -0.24 -7.03 1.55
CA PHE A 239 0.58 -8.19 1.90
C PHE A 239 -0.29 -9.27 2.51
N GLU A 240 -0.03 -10.53 2.19
CA GLU A 240 -0.54 -11.68 2.94
C GLU A 240 0.58 -12.24 3.85
N PRO A 241 0.64 -11.90 5.15
CA PRO A 241 1.64 -12.47 6.06
C PRO A 241 1.17 -13.78 6.69
N TRP A 242 2.01 -14.81 6.63
CA TRP A 242 1.85 -16.05 7.40
C TRP A 242 2.63 -16.02 8.71
N GLN A 243 3.84 -15.46 8.72
CA GLN A 243 4.72 -15.38 9.89
C GLN A 243 5.45 -14.04 9.93
N GLY A 244 5.47 -13.38 11.08
CA GLY A 244 6.02 -12.03 11.19
C GLY A 244 5.26 -11.02 10.32
N GLY A 245 5.99 -10.08 9.71
CA GLY A 245 5.45 -9.06 8.79
C GLY A 245 5.65 -7.61 9.24
N ALA A 246 6.07 -7.38 10.50
CA ALA A 246 6.37 -6.03 10.97
C ALA A 246 7.53 -5.42 10.15
N GLY A 247 7.36 -4.16 9.74
CA GLY A 247 8.28 -3.42 8.89
C GLY A 247 7.92 -3.41 7.39
N LEU A 248 7.07 -4.34 6.93
CA LEU A 248 6.49 -4.30 5.59
C LEU A 248 5.73 -2.99 5.37
N ALA A 249 5.81 -2.41 4.17
CA ALA A 249 5.05 -1.20 3.87
C ALA A 249 4.63 -1.07 2.41
N VAL A 250 3.44 -0.52 2.22
CA VAL A 250 3.07 0.15 0.97
C VAL A 250 3.47 1.61 1.13
N SER A 251 4.56 2.01 0.48
CA SER A 251 5.11 3.37 0.59
C SER A 251 4.28 4.37 -0.23
N SER A 252 3.71 3.93 -1.34
CA SER A 252 2.80 4.72 -2.17
C SER A 252 1.90 3.82 -2.99
N PHE A 253 0.65 4.23 -3.17
CA PHE A 253 -0.31 3.57 -4.06
C PHE A 253 -1.07 4.58 -4.91
N SER A 254 -1.35 4.22 -6.16
CA SER A 254 -2.34 4.90 -6.97
C SER A 254 -3.19 3.90 -7.76
N SER A 255 -4.44 4.25 -7.97
CA SER A 255 -5.37 3.54 -8.85
C SER A 255 -6.38 4.52 -9.43
N SER A 256 -6.69 4.35 -10.71
CA SER A 256 -7.79 5.03 -11.38
C SER A 256 -8.41 4.10 -12.43
N VAL A 257 -9.68 4.33 -12.74
CA VAL A 257 -10.44 3.50 -13.70
C VAL A 257 -11.05 4.42 -14.71
N GLU A 258 -10.48 4.52 -15.90
CA GLU A 258 -10.92 5.41 -16.98
C GLU A 258 -11.95 4.71 -17.87
N THR A 259 -13.21 5.13 -17.77
CA THR A 259 -14.29 4.65 -18.64
C THR A 259 -14.36 5.48 -19.92
N ARG A 260 -14.74 4.84 -21.03
CA ARG A 260 -15.04 5.56 -22.27
C ARG A 260 -16.27 6.44 -22.01
N SER A 261 -16.17 7.74 -22.24
CA SER A 261 -17.30 8.66 -22.10
C SER A 261 -18.38 8.30 -23.13
N GLY A 262 -19.47 7.66 -22.70
CA GLY A 262 -20.51 7.22 -23.64
C GLY A 262 -21.59 6.28 -23.11
N ALA A 263 -22.20 6.58 -21.95
CA ALA A 263 -23.60 6.24 -21.65
C ALA A 263 -24.02 7.04 -20.41
N GLY A 264 -24.75 8.13 -20.63
CA GLY A 264 -25.24 8.99 -19.56
C GLY A 264 -26.27 8.30 -18.66
N GLY A 265 -26.21 8.60 -17.37
CA GLY A 265 -27.31 8.52 -16.42
C GLY A 265 -27.33 9.82 -15.60
N PRO A 266 -28.50 10.39 -15.28
CA PRO A 266 -28.65 11.80 -14.93
C PRO A 266 -28.16 12.12 -13.51
N ALA A 267 -27.91 13.42 -13.32
CA ALA A 267 -27.70 14.08 -12.03
C ALA A 267 -28.83 13.82 -11.01
#